data_AF-A0A1I7ZMQ8-F1
#
_entry.id   AF-A0A1I7ZMQ8-F1
#
_cell.length_a   1.000
_cell.length_b   1.000
_cell.length_c   1.000
_cell.angle_alpha   90.00
_cell.angle_beta   90.00
_cell.angle_gamma   90.00
#
_symmetry.space_group_name_H-M   'P 1'
#
loop_
_entity.id
_entity.type
_entity.pdbx_description
1 polymer ?
#
loop_
_entity_poly.entity_id
_entity_poly.type
_entity_poly.pdbx_seq_one_letter_code
_entity_poly.pdbx_strand_id
1 'polypeptide(L)'
;MGDKRIDSLYHQYGEDAVVALIYEVKKHPILYKTSPRRINHPSRELKGAQKDAWMQVMKALMSIYGEVSETIAWTTWRVLYVHYGTTNGSKKWQSQLSFLDGCKRTIAKKRKSQALVQPKKVNVERRETPEHMEELCANPAATTTQQRNTLSALYGGDACSHLIDEVGKYPVIYNQILMHYKYAEELPKDVRDAWKKVMEAMDAKYPGVPEELAFRAWRTIQINYKKVNCPKKYAGKITFLNNVPRRKRYEGSNVIDVSLLLPASSEERETIESPTPECDIRKSPNQLLQNFIHNSTIIHCEPNSAPQSAEISPTQELDSTDFFGHLAEPVVSPTNIIDSPDPFKKVLEYTWKKLLQYKDSEANLSCLRREITKSISRVEDWVLFNHLGANI
;
A
#
# COMPACT_ATOMS: atom_id res chain seq x y z
N MET A 1 19.34 -5.35 3.07
CA MET A 1 18.19 -5.08 2.19
C MET A 1 16.93 -5.04 3.05
N GLY A 2 16.42 -3.85 3.37
CA GLY A 2 15.24 -3.69 4.22
C GLY A 2 13.95 -4.17 3.53
N ASP A 3 13.15 -4.94 4.27
CA ASP A 3 11.84 -5.44 3.88
C ASP A 3 10.88 -4.25 3.68
N LYS A 4 10.55 -3.92 2.42
CA LYS A 4 9.57 -2.88 2.10
C LYS A 4 8.17 -3.40 2.39
N ARG A 5 7.80 -3.48 3.67
CA ARG A 5 6.40 -3.64 4.07
C ARG A 5 5.60 -2.56 3.37
N ILE A 6 4.46 -2.93 2.78
CA ILE A 6 3.54 -1.93 2.25
C ILE A 6 3.02 -1.18 3.47
N ASP A 7 3.54 0.02 3.68
CA ASP A 7 3.10 0.89 4.74
C ASP A 7 1.59 1.10 4.59
N SER A 8 0.84 0.54 5.54
CA SER A 8 -0.60 0.81 5.64
C SER A 8 -0.80 1.96 6.62
N LEU A 9 -1.94 2.64 6.49
CA LEU A 9 -2.29 3.74 7.37
C LEU A 9 -2.29 3.28 8.84
N TYR A 10 -2.68 2.02 9.07
CA TYR A 10 -2.63 1.36 10.37
C TYR A 10 -1.21 1.27 10.96
N HIS A 11 -0.21 0.93 10.15
CA HIS A 11 1.17 0.79 10.65
C HIS A 11 1.81 2.15 10.96
N GLN A 12 1.53 3.18 10.14
CA GLN A 12 2.14 4.50 10.32
C GLN A 12 1.44 5.35 11.39
N TYR A 13 0.10 5.31 11.42
CA TYR A 13 -0.70 6.24 12.23
C TYR A 13 -1.60 5.53 13.25
N GLY A 14 -1.57 4.20 13.29
CA GLY A 14 -2.36 3.41 14.23
C GLY A 14 -3.81 3.19 13.79
N GLU A 15 -4.58 2.66 14.72
CA GLU A 15 -5.96 2.26 14.49
C GLU A 15 -6.91 3.44 14.24
N ASP A 16 -6.73 4.51 15.02
CA ASP A 16 -7.60 5.68 14.98
C ASP A 16 -7.57 6.36 13.62
N ALA A 17 -6.44 6.31 12.91
CA ALA A 17 -6.33 6.82 11.55
C ALA A 17 -7.16 6.02 10.55
N VAL A 18 -7.28 4.70 10.76
CA VAL A 18 -8.15 3.84 9.93
C VAL A 18 -9.61 4.15 10.22
N VAL A 19 -9.98 4.34 11.50
CA VAL A 19 -11.34 4.76 11.89
C VAL A 19 -11.69 6.10 11.28
N ALA A 20 -10.80 7.09 11.37
CA ALA A 20 -10.97 8.41 10.77
C ALA A 20 -11.12 8.32 9.25
N LEU A 21 -10.31 7.50 8.58
CA LEU A 21 -10.45 7.26 7.13
C LEU A 21 -11.82 6.67 6.79
N ILE A 22 -12.28 5.66 7.53
CA ILE A 22 -13.61 5.06 7.31
C ILE A 22 -14.71 6.11 7.52
N TYR A 23 -14.60 6.91 8.58
CA TYR A 23 -15.56 7.95 8.93
C TYR A 23 -15.64 9.05 7.86
N GLU A 24 -14.51 9.55 7.38
CA GLU A 24 -14.49 10.57 6.33
C GLU A 24 -15.00 10.01 4.99
N VAL A 25 -14.59 8.80 4.60
CA VAL A 25 -15.12 8.16 3.39
C VAL A 25 -16.63 7.94 3.49
N LYS A 26 -17.15 7.64 4.69
CA LYS A 26 -18.58 7.46 4.96
C LYS A 26 -19.43 8.70 4.60
N LYS A 27 -18.84 9.89 4.60
CA LYS A 27 -19.52 11.15 4.23
C LYS A 27 -19.69 11.32 2.72
N HIS A 28 -19.01 10.51 1.90
CA HIS A 28 -18.97 10.68 0.45
C HIS A 28 -19.46 9.42 -0.32
N PRO A 29 -20.78 9.21 -0.45
CA PRO A 29 -21.34 8.04 -1.11
C PRO A 29 -20.93 7.81 -2.57
N ILE A 30 -20.50 8.87 -3.26
CA ILE A 30 -20.00 8.78 -4.63
C ILE A 30 -18.75 7.90 -4.74
N LEU A 31 -17.94 7.81 -3.68
CA LEU A 31 -16.75 6.97 -3.62
C LEU A 31 -17.09 5.47 -3.58
N TYR A 32 -18.30 5.08 -3.16
CA TYR A 32 -18.68 3.67 -3.05
C TYR A 32 -19.05 3.05 -4.39
N LYS A 33 -19.49 3.90 -5.34
CA LYS A 33 -19.85 3.51 -6.69
C LYS A 33 -18.61 3.19 -7.53
N THR A 34 -17.46 3.76 -7.16
CA THR A 34 -16.17 3.51 -7.80
C THR A 34 -15.63 2.15 -7.37
N SER A 35 -15.10 1.36 -8.30
CA SER A 35 -14.38 0.14 -7.95
C SER A 35 -12.91 0.47 -7.64
N PRO A 36 -12.46 0.43 -6.37
CA PRO A 36 -11.09 0.82 -6.02
C PRO A 36 -10.05 -0.18 -6.53
N ARG A 37 -10.47 -1.35 -7.05
CA ARG A 37 -9.56 -2.40 -7.56
C ARG A 37 -8.68 -1.96 -8.73
N ARG A 38 -9.13 -0.97 -9.51
CA ARG A 38 -8.45 -0.55 -10.74
C ARG A 38 -7.64 0.73 -10.59
N ILE A 39 -7.74 1.39 -9.43
CA ILE A 39 -7.17 2.70 -9.19
C ILE A 39 -5.96 2.55 -8.28
N ASN A 40 -4.81 3.01 -8.74
CA ASN A 40 -3.58 3.05 -7.96
C ASN A 40 -3.27 4.45 -7.45
N HIS A 41 -3.61 5.48 -8.24
CA HIS A 41 -3.36 6.88 -7.91
C HIS A 41 -4.66 7.69 -7.98
N PRO A 42 -5.36 7.89 -6.86
CA PRO A 42 -6.72 8.45 -6.86
C PRO A 42 -6.77 9.86 -7.43
N SER A 43 -5.84 10.74 -7.07
CA SER A 43 -5.77 12.11 -7.60
C SER A 43 -5.57 12.18 -9.11
N ARG A 44 -5.00 11.14 -9.74
CA ARG A 44 -4.78 11.06 -11.19
C ARG A 44 -5.91 10.34 -11.92
N GLU A 45 -6.49 9.32 -11.30
CA GLU A 45 -7.42 8.38 -11.97
C GLU A 45 -8.89 8.63 -11.63
N LEU A 46 -9.21 9.19 -10.46
CA LEU A 46 -10.57 9.63 -10.14
C LEU A 46 -10.91 10.88 -10.96
N LYS A 47 -12.19 11.00 -11.32
CA LYS A 47 -12.69 12.08 -12.19
C LYS A 47 -13.84 12.84 -11.54
N GLY A 48 -13.90 14.15 -11.80
CA GLY A 48 -14.96 15.06 -11.34
C GLY A 48 -15.23 14.93 -9.84
N ALA A 49 -16.51 14.83 -9.48
CA ALA A 49 -16.96 14.78 -8.09
C ALA A 49 -16.35 13.64 -7.24
N GLN A 50 -15.84 12.55 -7.86
CA GLN A 50 -15.14 11.50 -7.12
C GLN A 50 -13.76 11.95 -6.65
N LYS A 51 -13.04 12.69 -7.50
CA LYS A 51 -11.74 13.25 -7.16
C LYS A 51 -11.90 14.30 -6.07
N ASP A 52 -12.90 15.17 -6.20
CA ASP A 52 -13.20 16.21 -5.21
C ASP A 52 -13.56 15.62 -3.84
N ALA A 53 -14.42 14.60 -3.82
CA ALA A 53 -14.73 13.86 -2.60
C ALA A 53 -13.50 13.22 -1.96
N TRP A 54 -12.61 12.61 -2.75
CA TRP A 54 -11.39 12.03 -2.22
C TRP A 54 -10.40 13.08 -1.69
N MET A 55 -10.29 14.24 -2.35
CA MET A 55 -9.49 15.36 -1.85
C MET A 55 -10.03 15.88 -0.51
N GLN A 56 -11.35 15.92 -0.31
CA GLN A 56 -11.96 16.29 0.97
C GLN A 56 -11.60 15.29 2.08
N VAL A 57 -11.67 13.98 1.80
CA VAL A 57 -11.22 12.93 2.73
C VAL A 57 -9.74 13.13 3.12
N MET A 58 -8.87 13.36 2.13
CA MET A 58 -7.44 13.57 2.38
C MET A 58 -7.18 14.84 3.18
N LYS A 59 -7.88 15.95 2.88
CA LYS A 59 -7.77 17.20 3.63
C LYS A 59 -8.14 17.00 5.11
N ALA A 60 -9.21 16.27 5.39
CA ALA A 60 -9.62 15.96 6.76
C ALA A 60 -8.60 15.09 7.49
N LEU A 61 -8.07 14.04 6.83
CA LEU A 61 -7.02 13.20 7.42
C LEU A 61 -5.73 13.97 7.67
N MET A 62 -5.31 14.83 6.74
CA MET A 62 -4.11 15.65 6.89
C MET A 62 -4.25 16.68 8.01
N SER A 63 -5.47 17.19 8.25
CA SER A 63 -5.74 18.09 9.38
C SER A 63 -5.56 17.42 10.75
N ILE A 64 -5.77 16.09 10.84
CA ILE A 64 -5.68 15.35 12.11
C ILE A 64 -4.28 14.78 12.32
N TYR A 65 -3.68 14.20 11.26
CA TYR A 65 -2.45 13.41 11.35
C TYR A 65 -1.23 14.07 10.68
N GLY A 66 -1.39 15.25 10.10
CA GLY A 66 -0.35 15.97 9.38
C GLY A 66 -0.10 15.40 7.98
N GLU A 67 1.13 14.98 7.69
CA GLU A 67 1.54 14.55 6.35
C GLU A 67 1.13 13.11 6.01
N VAL A 68 -0.17 12.90 5.74
CA VAL A 68 -0.68 11.59 5.33
C VAL A 68 -0.49 11.37 3.84
N SER A 69 0.27 10.33 3.45
CA SER A 69 0.42 9.95 2.04
C SER A 69 -0.90 9.46 1.45
N GLU A 70 -1.32 10.08 0.35
CA GLU A 70 -2.52 9.68 -0.41
C GLU A 70 -2.49 8.19 -0.80
N THR A 71 -1.33 7.69 -1.21
CA THR A 71 -1.18 6.30 -1.67
C THR A 71 -1.44 5.31 -0.53
N ILE A 72 -1.03 5.66 0.69
CA ILE A 72 -1.20 4.83 1.89
C ILE A 72 -2.67 4.83 2.34
N ALA A 73 -3.29 6.00 2.39
CA ALA A 73 -4.71 6.14 2.71
C ALA A 73 -5.58 5.38 1.71
N TRP A 74 -5.32 5.54 0.40
CA TRP A 74 -6.07 4.83 -0.64
C TRP A 74 -5.85 3.33 -0.63
N THR A 75 -4.61 2.88 -0.45
CA THR A 75 -4.31 1.44 -0.35
C THR A 75 -5.05 0.82 0.83
N THR A 76 -5.09 1.52 1.96
CA THR A 76 -5.85 1.09 3.14
C THR A 76 -7.35 1.01 2.85
N TRP A 77 -7.93 2.08 2.27
CA TRP A 77 -9.34 2.10 1.85
C TRP A 77 -9.68 0.96 0.87
N ARG A 78 -8.83 0.75 -0.14
CA ARG A 78 -8.99 -0.30 -1.15
C ARG A 78 -9.02 -1.68 -0.51
N VAL A 79 -8.11 -1.97 0.42
CA VAL A 79 -8.07 -3.26 1.14
C VAL A 79 -9.36 -3.45 1.95
N LEU A 80 -9.77 -2.45 2.73
CA LEU A 80 -11.02 -2.49 3.50
C LEU A 80 -12.24 -2.77 2.60
N TYR A 81 -12.39 -2.00 1.51
CA TYR A 81 -13.51 -2.13 0.58
C TYR A 81 -13.55 -3.49 -0.13
N VAL A 82 -12.39 -3.96 -0.62
CA VAL A 82 -12.27 -5.22 -1.37
C VAL A 82 -12.59 -6.42 -0.50
N HIS A 83 -12.12 -6.42 0.74
CA HIS A 83 -12.26 -7.55 1.66
C HIS A 83 -13.53 -7.49 2.52
N TYR A 84 -14.24 -6.36 2.55
CA TYR A 84 -15.52 -6.25 3.24
C TYR A 84 -16.51 -7.35 2.80
N GLY A 85 -17.15 -8.05 3.73
CA GLY A 85 -18.11 -9.12 3.41
C GLY A 85 -17.50 -10.37 2.73
N THR A 86 -16.17 -10.49 2.66
CA THR A 86 -15.49 -11.73 2.28
C THR A 86 -15.02 -12.46 3.54
N THR A 87 -14.74 -13.76 3.44
CA THR A 87 -14.15 -14.55 4.54
C THR A 87 -12.79 -14.02 4.99
N ASN A 88 -12.11 -13.28 4.13
CA ASN A 88 -10.79 -12.69 4.38
C ASN A 88 -10.89 -11.25 4.95
N GLY A 89 -12.10 -10.74 5.15
CA GLY A 89 -12.32 -9.43 5.75
C GLY A 89 -12.05 -9.44 7.25
N SER A 90 -11.40 -8.40 7.74
CA SER A 90 -11.26 -8.21 9.19
C SER A 90 -12.64 -7.96 9.80
N LYS A 91 -13.06 -8.86 10.71
CA LYS A 91 -14.32 -8.75 11.46
C LYS A 91 -14.40 -7.44 12.26
N LYS A 92 -13.25 -6.91 12.65
CA LYS A 92 -13.09 -5.67 13.41
C LYS A 92 -13.74 -4.47 12.73
N TRP A 93 -13.58 -4.35 11.41
CA TRP A 93 -14.07 -3.21 10.65
C TRP A 93 -15.49 -3.40 10.10
N GLN A 94 -16.09 -4.57 10.33
CA GLN A 94 -17.32 -4.95 9.66
C GLN A 94 -18.51 -4.08 10.08
N SER A 95 -18.64 -3.75 11.37
CA SER A 95 -19.70 -2.87 11.87
C SER A 95 -19.56 -1.44 11.32
N GLN A 96 -18.33 -0.92 11.27
CA GLN A 96 -18.04 0.43 10.76
C GLN A 96 -18.26 0.55 9.25
N LEU A 97 -18.04 -0.53 8.50
CA LEU A 97 -18.23 -0.60 7.04
C LEU A 97 -19.63 -1.03 6.61
N SER A 98 -20.59 -1.19 7.55
CA SER A 98 -21.98 -1.60 7.26
C SER A 98 -22.69 -0.71 6.23
N PHE A 99 -22.30 0.56 6.10
CA PHE A 99 -22.82 1.47 5.07
C PHE A 99 -22.53 0.98 3.63
N LEU A 100 -21.58 0.06 3.42
CA LEU A 100 -21.28 -0.56 2.13
C LEU A 100 -22.23 -1.70 1.74
N ASP A 101 -23.09 -2.17 2.66
CA ASP A 101 -24.00 -3.29 2.38
C ASP A 101 -24.97 -2.98 1.23
N GLY A 102 -25.43 -1.74 1.12
CA GLY A 102 -26.27 -1.28 0.01
C GLY A 102 -25.56 -1.38 -1.34
N CYS A 103 -24.26 -1.10 -1.39
CA CYS A 103 -23.48 -1.10 -2.63
C CYS A 103 -23.15 -2.51 -3.14
N LYS A 104 -22.97 -3.50 -2.26
CA LYS A 104 -22.65 -4.87 -2.71
C LYS A 104 -23.86 -5.62 -3.24
N ARG A 105 -25.05 -5.34 -2.70
CA ARG A 105 -26.32 -5.94 -3.19
C ARG A 105 -26.59 -5.58 -4.65
N THR A 106 -26.30 -4.35 -5.08
CA THR A 106 -26.51 -3.93 -6.47
C THR A 106 -25.54 -4.60 -7.43
N ILE A 107 -24.28 -4.76 -7.05
CA ILE A 107 -23.26 -5.45 -7.87
C ILE A 107 -23.61 -6.94 -8.02
N ALA A 108 -24.03 -7.61 -6.94
CA ALA A 108 -24.41 -9.02 -6.97
C ALA A 108 -25.66 -9.25 -7.84
N LYS A 109 -26.68 -8.39 -7.72
CA LYS A 109 -27.88 -8.43 -8.58
C LYS A 109 -27.52 -8.26 -10.05
N LYS A 110 -26.68 -7.27 -10.39
CA LYS A 110 -26.24 -7.04 -11.79
C LYS A 110 -25.54 -8.27 -12.38
N ARG A 111 -24.71 -8.98 -11.60
CA ARG A 111 -24.06 -10.22 -12.05
C ARG A 111 -25.05 -11.37 -12.24
N LYS A 112 -26.05 -11.52 -11.36
CA LYS A 112 -27.12 -12.52 -11.55
C LYS A 112 -27.99 -12.22 -12.77
N SER A 113 -28.41 -10.97 -12.97
CA SER A 113 -29.19 -10.56 -14.14
C SER A 113 -28.39 -10.73 -15.43
N GLN A 114 -27.08 -10.43 -15.43
CA GLN A 114 -26.22 -10.63 -16.60
C GLN A 114 -25.94 -12.12 -16.89
N ALA A 115 -25.93 -12.98 -15.86
CA ALA A 115 -25.82 -14.43 -16.03
C ALA A 115 -27.11 -15.06 -16.57
N LEU A 116 -28.28 -14.48 -16.26
CA LEU A 116 -29.58 -15.00 -16.70
C LEU A 116 -29.91 -14.64 -18.16
N VAL A 117 -29.27 -13.62 -18.73
CA VAL A 117 -29.45 -13.18 -20.13
C VAL A 117 -28.44 -13.84 -21.09
N GLN A 118 -27.62 -14.78 -20.62
CA GLN A 118 -26.89 -15.64 -21.56
C GLN A 118 -27.90 -16.60 -22.20
N PRO A 119 -28.12 -16.56 -23.52
CA PRO A 119 -29.00 -17.51 -24.18
C PRO A 119 -28.50 -18.91 -23.84
N LYS A 120 -29.38 -19.75 -23.29
CA LYS A 120 -29.16 -21.19 -23.20
C LYS A 120 -28.64 -21.60 -24.58
N LYS A 121 -27.38 -22.04 -24.64
CA LYS A 121 -26.85 -22.67 -25.85
C LYS A 121 -27.80 -23.82 -26.15
N VAL A 122 -28.66 -23.62 -27.14
CA VAL A 122 -29.45 -24.70 -27.72
C VAL A 122 -28.41 -25.69 -28.19
N ASN A 123 -28.44 -26.86 -27.57
CA ASN A 123 -27.61 -27.98 -27.94
C ASN A 123 -28.11 -28.40 -29.33
N VAL A 124 -27.55 -27.80 -30.38
CA VAL A 124 -27.79 -28.24 -31.76
C VAL A 124 -27.09 -29.58 -31.86
N GLU A 125 -27.89 -30.62 -31.72
CA GLU A 125 -27.50 -32.00 -31.93
C GLU A 125 -26.98 -32.13 -33.35
N ARG A 126 -25.65 -32.27 -33.46
CA ARG A 126 -24.93 -32.40 -34.71
C ARG A 126 -25.24 -33.78 -35.28
N ARG A 127 -26.25 -33.86 -36.15
CA ARG A 127 -26.43 -35.02 -37.04
C ARG A 127 -25.18 -35.13 -37.92
N GLU A 128 -24.44 -36.21 -37.71
CA GLU A 128 -23.40 -36.66 -38.62
C GLU A 128 -24.07 -37.18 -39.88
N THR A 129 -23.89 -36.49 -41.01
CA THR A 129 -24.04 -37.09 -42.32
C THR A 129 -22.64 -37.35 -42.87
N PRO A 130 -22.26 -38.60 -43.17
CA PRO A 130 -21.06 -38.90 -43.92
C PRO A 130 -21.34 -38.66 -45.42
N GLU A 131 -20.27 -38.39 -46.17
CA GLU A 131 -20.20 -38.30 -47.65
C GLU A 131 -20.52 -36.93 -48.27
N HIS A 132 -19.51 -36.04 -48.32
CA HIS A 132 -18.95 -35.65 -49.62
C HIS A 132 -17.56 -35.02 -49.43
N MET A 133 -16.58 -35.59 -50.12
CA MET A 133 -15.21 -35.12 -50.20
C MET A 133 -15.14 -33.95 -51.20
N GLU A 134 -14.24 -33.01 -50.91
CA GLU A 134 -13.73 -31.95 -51.79
C GLU A 134 -14.66 -30.77 -52.13
N GLU A 135 -14.53 -29.67 -51.38
CA GLU A 135 -14.26 -28.36 -52.01
C GLU A 135 -13.68 -27.34 -51.01
N LEU A 136 -12.56 -26.73 -51.41
CA LEU A 136 -11.85 -25.66 -50.71
C LEU A 136 -12.66 -24.36 -50.76
N CYS A 137 -12.87 -23.69 -49.61
CA CYS A 137 -12.47 -22.28 -49.39
C CYS A 137 -12.99 -21.71 -48.05
N ALA A 138 -12.05 -21.06 -47.35
CA ALA A 138 -12.18 -19.95 -46.41
C ALA A 138 -13.56 -19.64 -45.78
N ASN A 139 -13.65 -19.82 -44.45
CA ASN A 139 -14.34 -18.90 -43.54
C ASN A 139 -13.94 -19.12 -42.06
N PRO A 140 -13.01 -18.35 -41.47
CA PRO A 140 -12.73 -18.37 -40.04
C PRO A 140 -13.72 -17.47 -39.31
N ALA A 141 -15.01 -17.84 -39.30
CA ALA A 141 -16.04 -17.05 -38.63
C ALA A 141 -16.40 -17.61 -37.24
N ALA A 142 -16.02 -16.84 -36.23
CA ALA A 142 -16.76 -16.65 -34.99
C ALA A 142 -16.82 -17.80 -33.96
N THR A 143 -15.73 -17.97 -33.22
CA THR A 143 -15.85 -18.15 -31.75
C THR A 143 -15.00 -17.10 -31.04
N THR A 144 -15.62 -15.95 -30.75
CA THR A 144 -15.02 -14.81 -30.04
C THR A 144 -14.85 -15.11 -28.55
N THR A 145 -14.13 -16.18 -28.22
CA THR A 145 -13.57 -16.37 -26.89
C THR A 145 -12.33 -15.52 -26.84
N GLN A 146 -12.48 -14.24 -26.48
CA GLN A 146 -11.44 -13.23 -26.22
C GLN A 146 -10.03 -13.85 -26.19
N GLN A 147 -9.45 -14.05 -27.39
CA GLN A 147 -8.21 -14.79 -27.51
C GLN A 147 -7.17 -13.96 -26.78
N ARG A 148 -6.61 -14.52 -25.72
CA ARG A 148 -5.63 -13.81 -24.92
C ARG A 148 -4.39 -13.71 -25.78
N ASN A 149 -4.05 -12.48 -26.20
CA ASN A 149 -2.77 -12.13 -26.83
C ASN A 149 -1.62 -12.60 -25.93
N THR A 150 -1.22 -13.86 -26.10
CA THR A 150 -0.23 -14.57 -25.31
C THR A 150 0.76 -15.17 -26.29
N LEU A 151 2.04 -15.21 -25.90
CA LEU A 151 3.10 -15.73 -26.75
C LEU A 151 2.78 -17.11 -27.31
N SER A 152 2.24 -18.01 -26.47
CA SER A 152 1.85 -19.36 -26.90
C SER A 152 0.67 -19.40 -27.87
N ALA A 153 -0.23 -18.42 -27.81
CA ALA A 153 -1.39 -18.38 -28.71
C ALA A 153 -1.01 -17.84 -30.10
N LEU A 154 -0.06 -16.90 -30.16
CA LEU A 154 0.36 -16.26 -31.41
C LEU A 154 1.50 -17.00 -32.12
N TYR A 155 2.46 -17.55 -31.36
CA TYR A 155 3.69 -18.16 -31.89
C TYR A 155 3.85 -19.63 -31.48
N GLY A 156 2.83 -20.22 -30.85
CA GLY A 156 2.83 -21.64 -30.45
C GLY A 156 3.59 -21.92 -29.14
N GLY A 157 3.45 -23.17 -28.67
CA GLY A 157 4.10 -23.64 -27.44
C GLY A 157 5.63 -23.56 -27.48
N ASP A 158 6.20 -23.78 -28.66
CA ASP A 158 7.66 -23.84 -28.88
C ASP A 158 8.32 -22.48 -28.67
N ALA A 159 7.63 -21.37 -28.98
CA ALA A 159 8.14 -20.03 -28.70
C ALA A 159 8.34 -19.79 -27.20
N CYS A 160 7.47 -20.36 -26.35
CA CYS A 160 7.64 -20.25 -24.90
C CYS A 160 8.79 -21.13 -24.38
N SER A 161 8.97 -22.32 -24.96
CA SER A 161 10.11 -23.18 -24.64
C SER A 161 11.42 -22.51 -25.03
N HIS A 162 11.50 -21.96 -26.26
CA HIS A 162 12.68 -21.24 -26.73
C HIS A 162 12.99 -20.01 -25.87
N LEU A 163 11.98 -19.23 -25.48
CA LEU A 163 12.16 -18.11 -24.56
C LEU A 163 12.75 -18.55 -23.21
N ILE A 164 12.30 -19.68 -22.66
CA ILE A 164 12.84 -20.23 -21.40
C ILE A 164 14.31 -20.62 -21.57
N ASP A 165 14.65 -21.28 -22.69
CA ASP A 165 16.01 -21.72 -22.98
C ASP A 165 16.96 -20.53 -23.15
N GLU A 166 16.53 -19.49 -23.88
CA GLU A 166 17.32 -18.27 -24.08
C GLU A 166 17.52 -17.49 -22.77
N VAL A 167 16.47 -17.34 -21.95
CA VAL A 167 16.60 -16.68 -20.64
C VAL A 167 17.50 -17.49 -19.70
N GLY A 168 17.50 -18.81 -19.80
CA GLY A 168 18.35 -19.70 -19.00
C GLY A 168 19.85 -19.44 -19.18
N LYS A 169 20.26 -18.84 -20.30
CA LYS A 169 21.66 -18.45 -20.57
C LYS A 169 22.13 -17.23 -19.77
N TYR A 170 21.20 -16.46 -19.19
CA TYR A 170 21.50 -15.18 -18.54
C TYR A 170 21.04 -15.16 -17.07
N PRO A 171 21.91 -15.58 -16.10
CA PRO A 171 21.59 -15.60 -14.68
C PRO A 171 21.09 -14.28 -14.10
N VAL A 172 21.59 -13.16 -14.62
CA VAL A 172 21.17 -11.81 -14.22
C VAL A 172 19.67 -11.59 -14.43
N ILE A 173 19.06 -12.23 -15.44
CA ILE A 173 17.63 -12.08 -15.75
C ILE A 173 16.78 -12.87 -14.76
N TYR A 174 17.06 -14.15 -14.54
CA TYR A 174 16.19 -15.00 -13.74
C TYR A 174 16.38 -14.87 -12.23
N ASN A 175 17.51 -14.31 -11.78
CA ASN A 175 17.73 -13.94 -10.37
C ASN A 175 16.95 -12.68 -9.96
N GLN A 176 16.57 -11.84 -10.93
CA GLN A 176 15.85 -10.59 -10.70
C GLN A 176 14.36 -10.82 -10.37
N ILE A 177 13.80 -10.00 -9.47
CA ILE A 177 12.36 -9.99 -9.17
C ILE A 177 11.63 -9.22 -10.28
N LEU A 178 11.04 -9.93 -11.24
CA LEU A 178 10.26 -9.28 -12.30
C LEU A 178 8.84 -8.88 -11.88
N MET A 179 8.43 -9.16 -10.63
CA MET A 179 7.09 -8.82 -10.15
C MET A 179 6.82 -7.31 -10.09
N HIS A 180 7.85 -6.48 -9.97
CA HIS A 180 7.70 -5.02 -9.80
C HIS A 180 7.78 -4.24 -11.12
N TYR A 181 8.29 -4.86 -12.18
CA TYR A 181 8.48 -4.21 -13.48
C TYR A 181 7.31 -4.53 -14.40
N LYS A 182 6.72 -3.49 -14.99
CA LYS A 182 5.65 -3.65 -15.96
C LYS A 182 6.21 -3.84 -17.37
N TYR A 183 7.32 -3.17 -17.66
CA TYR A 183 7.96 -3.15 -18.97
C TYR A 183 9.46 -3.51 -18.87
N ALA A 184 10.08 -3.89 -19.98
CA ALA A 184 11.48 -4.32 -20.01
C ALA A 184 12.46 -3.15 -19.86
N GLU A 185 12.04 -1.95 -20.25
CA GLU A 185 12.81 -0.70 -20.17
C GLU A 185 12.97 -0.21 -18.72
N GLU A 186 12.13 -0.70 -17.81
CA GLU A 186 12.23 -0.39 -16.37
C GLU A 186 13.30 -1.25 -15.67
N LEU A 187 13.86 -2.25 -16.35
CA LEU A 187 14.86 -3.15 -15.77
C LEU A 187 16.19 -2.43 -15.49
N PRO A 188 16.94 -2.86 -14.46
CA PRO A 188 18.33 -2.46 -14.27
C PRO A 188 19.15 -2.63 -15.55
N LYS A 189 20.14 -1.76 -15.78
CA LYS A 189 20.88 -1.66 -17.04
C LYS A 189 21.49 -3.01 -17.47
N ASP A 190 22.14 -3.69 -16.54
CA ASP A 190 22.73 -5.01 -16.69
C ASP A 190 21.70 -6.08 -17.11
N VAL A 191 20.54 -6.08 -16.47
CA VAL A 191 19.44 -7.01 -16.78
C VAL A 191 18.83 -6.70 -18.15
N ARG A 192 18.70 -5.41 -18.48
CA ARG A 192 18.15 -4.93 -19.76
C ARG A 192 19.05 -5.28 -20.94
N ASP A 193 20.37 -5.12 -20.79
CA ASP A 193 21.34 -5.49 -21.81
C ASP A 193 21.32 -7.00 -22.09
N ALA A 194 21.17 -7.82 -21.05
CA ALA A 194 20.98 -9.26 -21.20
C ALA A 194 19.63 -9.61 -21.84
N TRP A 195 18.56 -8.91 -21.46
CA TRP A 195 17.23 -9.10 -22.04
C TRP A 195 17.19 -8.75 -23.52
N LYS A 196 17.92 -7.70 -23.96
CA LYS A 196 18.07 -7.36 -25.37
C LYS A 196 18.65 -8.52 -26.19
N LYS A 197 19.66 -9.22 -25.67
CA LYS A 197 20.23 -10.41 -26.32
C LYS A 197 19.23 -11.57 -26.42
N VAL A 198 18.38 -11.76 -25.41
CA VAL A 198 17.27 -12.73 -25.48
C VAL A 198 16.30 -12.36 -26.59
N MET A 199 15.96 -11.07 -26.74
CA MET A 199 15.07 -10.61 -27.78
C MET A 199 15.68 -10.74 -29.19
N GLU A 200 16.96 -10.48 -29.36
CA GLU A 200 17.68 -10.73 -30.62
C GLU A 200 17.59 -12.20 -31.05
N ALA A 201 17.77 -13.14 -30.10
CA ALA A 201 17.61 -14.58 -30.37
C ALA A 201 16.16 -14.96 -30.69
N MET A 202 15.19 -14.38 -29.95
CA MET A 202 13.77 -14.61 -30.19
C MET A 202 13.33 -14.11 -31.56
N ASP A 203 13.76 -12.92 -31.97
CA ASP A 203 13.41 -12.33 -33.27
C ASP A 203 14.04 -13.10 -34.43
N ALA A 204 15.26 -13.63 -34.26
CA ALA A 204 15.90 -14.47 -35.26
C ALA A 204 15.10 -15.76 -35.58
N LYS A 205 14.44 -16.36 -34.58
CA LYS A 205 13.66 -17.60 -34.76
C LYS A 205 12.16 -17.37 -34.98
N TYR A 206 11.62 -16.31 -34.38
CA TYR A 206 10.21 -15.93 -34.41
C TYR A 206 10.13 -14.44 -34.78
N PRO A 207 10.27 -14.11 -36.08
CA PRO A 207 10.35 -12.72 -36.51
C PRO A 207 9.08 -11.93 -36.15
N GLY A 208 9.28 -10.71 -35.65
CA GLY A 208 8.20 -9.80 -35.29
C GLY A 208 7.50 -10.12 -33.96
N VAL A 209 8.09 -10.97 -33.10
CA VAL A 209 7.62 -11.14 -31.72
C VAL A 209 7.77 -9.81 -30.95
N PRO A 210 6.68 -9.22 -30.44
CA PRO A 210 6.78 -7.99 -29.64
C PRO A 210 7.49 -8.24 -28.32
N GLU A 211 8.44 -7.38 -27.96
CA GLU A 211 9.18 -7.48 -26.69
C GLU A 211 8.25 -7.52 -25.47
N GLU A 212 7.21 -6.68 -25.44
CA GLU A 212 6.23 -6.66 -24.35
C GLU A 212 5.54 -8.02 -24.16
N LEU A 213 5.27 -8.74 -25.26
CA LEU A 213 4.63 -10.05 -25.23
C LEU A 213 5.55 -11.12 -24.66
N ALA A 214 6.81 -11.14 -25.09
CA ALA A 214 7.83 -12.05 -24.59
C ALA A 214 8.13 -11.78 -23.11
N PHE A 215 8.30 -10.51 -22.73
CA PHE A 215 8.56 -10.10 -21.35
C PHE A 215 7.40 -10.48 -20.42
N ARG A 216 6.17 -10.21 -20.84
CA ARG A 216 4.97 -10.60 -20.10
C ARG A 216 4.85 -12.11 -19.95
N ALA A 217 5.17 -12.89 -20.99
CA ALA A 217 5.18 -14.34 -20.94
C ALA A 217 6.21 -14.85 -19.92
N TRP A 218 7.44 -14.35 -19.99
CA TRP A 218 8.51 -14.70 -19.04
C TRP A 218 8.15 -14.37 -17.59
N ARG A 219 7.67 -13.13 -17.34
CA ARG A 219 7.19 -12.72 -16.01
C ARG A 219 6.10 -13.65 -15.48
N THR A 220 5.16 -14.05 -16.34
CA THR A 220 4.09 -14.98 -15.97
C THR A 220 4.63 -16.37 -15.61
N ILE A 221 5.61 -16.86 -16.36
CA ILE A 221 6.30 -18.13 -16.07
C ILE A 221 6.99 -18.04 -14.70
N GLN A 222 7.82 -17.02 -14.47
CA GLN A 222 8.58 -16.84 -13.22
C GLN A 222 7.65 -16.75 -11.99
N ILE A 223 6.54 -15.99 -12.08
CA ILE A 223 5.56 -15.82 -11.00
C ILE A 223 4.85 -17.14 -10.67
N ASN A 224 4.54 -17.95 -11.68
CA ASN A 224 3.73 -19.16 -11.53
C ASN A 224 4.56 -20.42 -11.33
N TYR A 225 5.86 -20.43 -11.67
CA TYR A 225 6.73 -21.60 -11.59
C TYR A 225 6.73 -22.27 -10.20
N LYS A 226 6.79 -21.46 -9.15
CA LYS A 226 6.81 -21.92 -7.75
C LYS A 226 5.41 -22.08 -7.14
N LYS A 227 4.33 -21.85 -7.88
CA LYS A 227 2.95 -22.05 -7.40
C LYS A 227 2.53 -23.50 -7.60
N VAL A 228 1.60 -23.95 -6.76
CA VAL A 228 0.94 -25.28 -6.89
C VAL A 228 0.31 -25.46 -8.29
N ASN A 229 -0.17 -24.36 -8.88
CA ASN A 229 -0.80 -24.36 -10.20
C ASN A 229 0.18 -24.09 -11.36
N CYS A 230 1.48 -24.37 -11.19
CA CYS A 230 2.42 -24.29 -12.30
C CYS A 230 1.98 -25.29 -13.40
N PRO A 231 1.89 -24.87 -14.68
CA PRO A 231 1.64 -25.80 -15.77
C PRO A 231 2.64 -26.97 -15.71
N LYS A 232 2.13 -28.22 -15.81
CA LYS A 232 2.95 -29.44 -15.73
C LYS A 232 4.10 -29.46 -16.75
N LYS A 233 3.95 -28.76 -17.87
CA LYS A 233 5.01 -28.61 -18.88
C LYS A 233 6.25 -27.87 -18.38
N TYR A 234 6.13 -26.99 -17.38
CA TYR A 234 7.25 -26.21 -16.85
C TYR A 234 7.72 -26.72 -15.49
N ALA A 235 6.81 -27.23 -14.64
CA ALA A 235 7.12 -27.63 -13.28
C ALA A 235 8.32 -28.60 -13.23
N GLY A 236 9.37 -28.22 -12.50
CA GLY A 236 10.60 -29.01 -12.32
C GLY A 236 11.54 -29.04 -13.53
N LYS A 237 11.09 -28.65 -14.74
CA LYS A 237 11.91 -28.72 -15.97
C LYS A 237 12.88 -27.55 -16.12
N ILE A 238 12.51 -26.38 -15.62
CA ILE A 238 13.37 -25.19 -15.67
C ILE A 238 14.39 -25.24 -14.51
N THR A 239 15.46 -26.01 -14.71
CA THR A 239 16.46 -26.36 -13.67
C THR A 239 17.03 -25.14 -12.95
N PHE A 240 17.35 -24.07 -13.69
CA PHE A 240 17.90 -22.86 -13.10
C PHE A 240 16.92 -22.12 -12.17
N LEU A 241 15.59 -22.28 -12.34
CA LEU A 241 14.60 -21.72 -11.41
C LEU A 241 14.39 -22.55 -10.14
N ASN A 242 14.80 -23.83 -10.15
CA ASN A 242 14.75 -24.69 -8.96
C ASN A 242 15.75 -24.23 -7.90
N ASN A 243 16.92 -23.75 -8.33
CA ASN A 243 18.00 -23.32 -7.44
C ASN A 243 17.78 -21.91 -6.88
N VAL A 244 16.93 -21.09 -7.49
CA VAL A 244 16.55 -19.80 -6.92
C VAL A 244 15.78 -20.08 -5.62
N PRO A 245 16.19 -19.57 -4.45
CA PRO A 245 15.46 -19.79 -3.21
C PRO A 245 13.97 -19.44 -3.38
N ARG A 246 13.07 -20.26 -2.83
CA ARG A 246 11.67 -19.82 -2.66
C ARG A 246 11.74 -18.61 -1.74
N ARG A 247 11.54 -17.42 -2.30
CA ARG A 247 11.21 -16.25 -1.48
C ARG A 247 9.98 -16.65 -0.70
N LYS A 248 10.13 -16.87 0.60
CA LYS A 248 9.02 -17.16 1.50
C LYS A 248 8.03 -16.05 1.24
N ARG A 249 6.89 -16.35 0.59
CA ARG A 249 5.76 -15.46 0.71
C ARG A 249 5.53 -15.42 2.20
N TYR A 250 5.67 -14.26 2.81
CA TYR A 250 5.12 -14.06 4.14
C TYR A 250 3.62 -14.27 3.96
N GLU A 251 3.17 -15.51 4.15
CA GLU A 251 1.79 -15.85 4.44
C GLU A 251 1.55 -15.23 5.81
N GLY A 252 1.18 -13.95 5.79
CA GLY A 252 0.76 -13.24 6.99
C GLY A 252 -0.49 -13.89 7.53
N SER A 253 -0.31 -14.86 8.42
CA SER A 253 -1.14 -15.16 9.59
C SER A 253 -0.74 -16.52 10.17
N ASN A 254 0.37 -16.55 10.88
CA ASN A 254 0.36 -17.25 12.16
C ASN A 254 0.97 -16.31 13.18
N VAL A 255 0.17 -16.05 14.22
CA VAL A 255 0.53 -15.30 15.41
C VAL A 255 1.84 -15.90 15.92
N ILE A 256 2.91 -15.10 15.93
CA ILE A 256 4.07 -15.43 16.76
C ILE A 256 3.57 -15.21 18.18
N ASP A 257 3.34 -16.31 18.88
CA ASP A 257 3.13 -16.30 20.32
C ASP A 257 4.45 -15.89 20.97
N VAL A 258 4.49 -14.66 21.48
CA VAL A 258 5.66 -14.02 22.10
C VAL A 258 5.93 -14.61 23.50
N SER A 259 5.18 -15.62 23.93
CA SER A 259 5.31 -16.25 25.25
C SER A 259 6.58 -17.10 25.45
N LEU A 260 7.36 -17.39 24.41
CA LEU A 260 8.53 -18.29 24.49
C LEU A 260 9.91 -17.60 24.42
N LEU A 261 9.98 -16.28 24.49
CA LEU A 261 11.26 -15.53 24.49
C LEU A 261 11.49 -14.73 25.78
N LEU A 262 11.10 -15.29 26.92
CA LEU A 262 11.62 -14.84 28.21
C LEU A 262 12.56 -15.92 28.76
N PRO A 263 13.86 -15.61 28.98
CA PRO A 263 14.69 -16.48 29.79
C PRO A 263 14.15 -16.47 31.22
N ALA A 264 14.01 -17.67 31.79
CA ALA A 264 13.77 -17.85 33.21
C ALA A 264 14.97 -17.26 33.98
N SER A 265 14.81 -16.05 34.51
CA SER A 265 15.75 -15.48 35.46
C SER A 265 15.44 -16.06 36.84
N SER A 266 16.42 -16.78 37.36
CA SER A 266 16.46 -17.35 38.70
C SER A 266 16.34 -16.29 39.78
N GLU A 267 15.74 -16.74 40.88
CA GLU A 267 15.64 -16.11 42.19
C GLU A 267 16.94 -15.45 42.66
N GLU A 268 16.83 -14.24 43.20
CA GLU A 268 17.47 -13.92 44.46
C GLU A 268 16.63 -12.88 45.20
N ARG A 269 16.20 -13.28 46.40
CA ARG A 269 15.43 -12.50 47.37
C ARG A 269 16.39 -11.57 48.11
N GLU A 270 16.10 -10.27 48.14
CA GLU A 270 16.36 -9.47 49.34
C GLU A 270 15.18 -8.54 49.63
N THR A 271 14.70 -8.68 50.86
CA THR A 271 13.51 -8.07 51.44
C THR A 271 13.91 -6.73 52.07
N ILE A 272 13.37 -5.62 51.60
CA ILE A 272 13.36 -4.36 52.35
C ILE A 272 11.96 -3.73 52.24
N GLU A 273 11.25 -3.76 53.36
CA GLU A 273 9.96 -3.11 53.60
C GLU A 273 10.16 -1.60 53.81
N SER A 274 9.37 -0.74 53.15
CA SER A 274 8.96 0.62 53.61
C SER A 274 7.92 1.24 52.64
N PRO A 275 7.05 2.18 53.10
CA PRO A 275 5.64 2.21 52.75
C PRO A 275 5.23 3.09 51.56
N THR A 276 4.15 2.65 50.91
CA THR A 276 3.32 3.35 49.90
C THR A 276 2.51 4.50 50.48
N PRO A 277 2.30 5.60 49.72
CA PRO A 277 1.07 6.37 49.78
C PRO A 277 0.16 6.03 48.59
N GLU A 278 -1.09 5.74 48.93
CA GLU A 278 -2.23 5.60 48.03
C GLU A 278 -2.39 6.84 47.14
N CYS A 279 -2.56 6.62 45.83
CA CYS A 279 -3.17 7.63 44.98
C CYS A 279 -4.15 6.95 44.02
N ASP A 280 -5.42 7.13 44.37
CA ASP A 280 -6.60 6.53 43.78
C ASP A 280 -7.15 7.48 42.71
N ILE A 281 -6.83 7.27 41.43
CA ILE A 281 -7.56 7.90 40.31
C ILE A 281 -7.68 6.92 39.14
N ARG A 282 -8.74 6.09 39.16
CA ARG A 282 -9.30 5.49 37.95
C ARG A 282 -10.16 6.53 37.23
N LYS A 283 -9.72 7.02 36.08
CA LYS A 283 -10.62 7.61 35.08
C LYS A 283 -10.65 6.73 33.83
N SER A 284 -11.88 6.36 33.45
CA SER A 284 -12.21 5.44 32.37
C SER A 284 -12.00 6.09 30.98
N PRO A 285 -11.46 5.38 29.97
CA PRO A 285 -11.19 5.93 28.63
C PRO A 285 -12.41 6.40 27.82
N ASN A 286 -13.63 6.25 28.32
CA ASN A 286 -14.87 6.55 27.58
C ASN A 286 -15.43 7.98 27.78
N GLN A 287 -14.76 8.87 28.52
CA GLN A 287 -15.26 10.23 28.75
C GLN A 287 -14.78 11.28 27.72
N LEU A 288 -13.69 11.03 26.98
CA LEU A 288 -13.17 11.99 26.00
C LEU A 288 -14.01 12.09 24.72
N LEU A 289 -14.82 11.08 24.39
CA LEU A 289 -15.64 11.10 23.18
C LEU A 289 -17.01 11.81 23.36
N GLN A 290 -17.49 11.98 24.59
CA GLN A 290 -18.79 12.62 24.85
C GLN A 290 -18.72 14.15 24.87
N ASN A 291 -17.57 14.73 25.22
CA ASN A 291 -17.43 16.19 25.29
C ASN A 291 -17.40 16.87 23.91
N PHE A 292 -17.19 16.13 22.82
CA PHE A 292 -17.15 16.69 21.47
C PHE A 292 -18.55 16.81 20.81
N ILE A 293 -19.58 16.15 21.36
CA ILE A 293 -20.92 16.09 20.73
C ILE A 293 -21.90 17.14 21.29
N HIS A 294 -21.61 17.78 22.44
CA HIS A 294 -22.55 18.71 23.07
C HIS A 294 -22.38 20.21 22.73
N ASN A 295 -21.37 20.61 21.96
CA ASN A 295 -21.12 22.03 21.65
C ASN A 295 -21.61 22.46 20.25
N SER A 296 -22.69 21.89 19.73
CA SER A 296 -23.21 22.28 18.40
C SER A 296 -24.73 22.28 18.31
N THR A 297 -25.41 23.12 19.10
CA THR A 297 -26.72 23.73 18.80
C THR A 297 -26.86 24.88 19.83
N ILE A 298 -26.96 26.16 19.49
CA ILE A 298 -28.11 26.90 18.93
C ILE A 298 -27.57 28.25 18.46
N ILE A 299 -27.74 28.61 17.17
CA ILE A 299 -27.82 30.02 16.76
C ILE A 299 -29.16 30.18 16.06
N HIS A 300 -30.02 30.97 16.70
CA HIS A 300 -31.31 31.43 16.22
C HIS A 300 -31.08 32.39 15.04
N CYS A 301 -31.69 32.14 13.89
CA CYS A 301 -31.78 33.13 12.82
C CYS A 301 -33.13 33.84 12.93
N GLU A 302 -33.12 35.15 13.15
CA GLU A 302 -34.22 36.05 12.79
C GLU A 302 -33.86 36.85 11.52
N PRO A 303 -34.84 37.21 10.68
CA PRO A 303 -34.60 37.87 9.41
C PRO A 303 -34.80 39.38 9.50
N ASN A 304 -33.97 40.19 8.83
CA ASN A 304 -34.44 41.45 8.24
C ASN A 304 -33.45 42.07 7.23
N SER A 305 -34.03 42.37 6.06
CA SER A 305 -33.86 43.60 5.26
C SER A 305 -32.54 43.92 4.54
N ALA A 306 -32.62 43.75 3.21
CA ALA A 306 -32.09 44.54 2.08
C ALA A 306 -30.79 45.37 2.21
N PRO A 307 -29.89 45.32 1.21
CA PRO A 307 -28.86 46.35 1.01
C PRO A 307 -29.24 47.31 -0.14
N GLN A 308 -29.17 48.61 0.14
CA GLN A 308 -28.92 49.64 -0.86
C GLN A 308 -27.42 49.96 -0.89
N SER A 309 -26.96 50.19 -2.11
CA SER A 309 -25.63 50.58 -2.58
C SER A 309 -25.02 51.76 -1.82
N ALA A 310 -23.68 51.75 -1.66
CA ALA A 310 -22.79 52.75 -2.27
C ALA A 310 -21.34 52.64 -1.76
N GLU A 311 -20.46 52.97 -2.71
CA GLU A 311 -19.17 53.64 -2.56
C GLU A 311 -17.88 52.88 -2.22
N ILE A 312 -16.87 53.32 -2.95
CA ILE A 312 -15.57 52.74 -3.26
C ILE A 312 -14.50 53.71 -2.74
N SER A 313 -13.46 53.13 -2.10
CA SER A 313 -12.08 53.63 -1.89
C SER A 313 -11.82 54.70 -0.81
N PRO A 314 -10.55 54.92 -0.36
CA PRO A 314 -9.29 54.20 -0.67
C PRO A 314 -8.44 53.76 0.55
N THR A 315 -7.59 52.76 0.28
CA THR A 315 -6.18 52.56 0.70
C THR A 315 -5.68 53.20 2.00
N GLN A 316 -5.28 52.36 2.97
CA GLN A 316 -4.11 52.61 3.81
C GLN A 316 -3.31 51.32 4.04
N GLU A 317 -2.01 51.41 3.71
CA GLU A 317 -0.95 50.45 4.00
C GLU A 317 -0.72 50.36 5.51
N LEU A 318 -0.61 49.14 6.04
CA LEU A 318 0.01 48.90 7.33
C LEU A 318 0.94 47.69 7.24
N ASP A 319 2.24 48.00 7.31
CA ASP A 319 3.33 47.12 7.65
C ASP A 319 3.00 46.30 8.92
N SER A 320 3.22 44.99 8.85
CA SER A 320 3.28 44.13 10.03
C SER A 320 4.28 43.01 9.80
N THR A 321 5.55 43.40 9.73
CA THR A 321 6.68 42.55 10.08
C THR A 321 7.04 42.90 11.52
N ASP A 322 6.74 42.01 12.46
CA ASP A 322 7.44 41.79 13.75
C ASP A 322 6.51 41.07 14.75
N PHE A 323 6.49 39.73 14.66
CA PHE A 323 5.89 38.91 15.73
C PHE A 323 6.56 37.54 15.90
N PHE A 324 7.89 37.50 15.85
CA PHE A 324 8.67 36.38 16.41
C PHE A 324 9.79 36.93 17.29
N GLY A 325 9.50 37.00 18.59
CA GLY A 325 10.51 37.28 19.61
C GLY A 325 11.57 36.18 19.62
N HIS A 326 12.83 36.59 19.53
CA HIS A 326 14.01 35.76 19.68
C HIS A 326 14.04 35.06 21.05
N LEU A 327 13.74 33.76 21.06
CA LEU A 327 14.26 32.86 22.09
C LEU A 327 15.67 32.47 21.66
N ALA A 328 16.68 32.93 22.41
CA ALA A 328 18.06 32.53 22.21
C ALA A 328 18.19 31.01 22.41
N GLU A 329 18.44 30.28 21.33
CA GLU A 329 18.78 28.86 21.41
C GLU A 329 20.15 28.70 22.09
N PRO A 330 20.29 27.87 23.13
CA PRO A 330 21.61 27.47 23.60
C PRO A 330 22.26 26.59 22.53
N VAL A 331 23.29 27.14 21.87
CA VAL A 331 24.10 26.45 20.86
C VAL A 331 24.91 25.35 21.54
N VAL A 332 24.35 24.14 21.62
CA VAL A 332 25.13 22.92 21.87
C VAL A 332 25.45 22.32 20.51
N SER A 333 26.69 22.50 20.04
CA SER A 333 27.13 21.94 18.77
C SER A 333 27.03 20.40 18.77
N PRO A 334 26.47 19.77 17.73
CA PRO A 334 26.30 18.30 17.61
C PRO A 334 27.59 17.49 17.79
N THR A 335 28.75 18.12 17.61
CA THR A 335 30.08 17.52 17.78
C THR A 335 30.32 17.00 19.21
N ASN A 336 29.81 17.66 20.25
CA ASN A 336 30.03 17.23 21.64
C ASN A 336 29.24 15.98 22.05
N ILE A 337 28.27 15.53 21.25
CA ILE A 337 27.45 14.34 21.53
C ILE A 337 28.14 13.06 21.06
N ILE A 338 29.00 13.18 20.04
CA ILE A 338 29.61 12.05 19.33
C ILE A 338 30.77 11.45 20.14
N ASP A 339 31.50 12.26 20.90
CA ASP A 339 32.63 11.83 21.74
C ASP A 339 32.20 11.32 23.14
N SER A 340 30.89 11.23 23.39
CA SER A 340 30.35 10.68 24.64
C SER A 340 30.55 9.16 24.70
N PRO A 341 30.93 8.59 25.86
CA PRO A 341 31.00 7.12 26.04
C PRO A 341 29.64 6.44 25.82
N ASP A 342 28.55 7.21 25.87
CA ASP A 342 27.21 6.77 25.48
C ASP A 342 26.52 7.89 24.67
N PRO A 343 26.69 7.89 23.34
CA PRO A 343 26.11 8.92 22.47
C PRO A 343 24.58 8.80 22.40
N PHE A 344 24.04 7.58 22.54
CA PHE A 344 22.61 7.33 22.52
C PHE A 344 21.90 7.97 23.73
N LYS A 345 22.46 7.76 24.93
CA LYS A 345 21.95 8.40 26.15
C LYS A 345 22.00 9.92 26.05
N LYS A 346 23.05 10.49 25.45
CA LYS A 346 23.15 11.95 25.25
C LYS A 346 22.12 12.50 24.27
N VAL A 347 21.85 11.79 23.17
CA VAL A 347 20.77 12.16 22.24
C VAL A 347 19.42 12.10 22.92
N LEU A 348 19.15 11.08 23.74
CA LEU A 348 17.92 10.98 24.52
C LEU A 348 17.79 12.10 25.56
N GLU A 349 18.84 12.37 26.34
CA GLU A 349 18.87 13.47 27.34
C GLU A 349 18.63 14.84 26.69
N TYR A 350 19.26 15.10 25.54
CA TYR A 350 19.09 16.34 24.80
C TYR A 350 17.66 16.48 24.26
N THR A 351 17.14 15.42 23.63
CA THR A 351 15.77 15.40 23.10
C THR A 351 14.76 15.59 24.22
N TRP A 352 14.99 14.96 25.38
CA TRP A 352 14.15 15.09 26.57
C TRP A 352 14.16 16.51 27.14
N LYS A 353 15.33 17.16 27.24
CA LYS A 353 15.44 18.56 27.67
C LYS A 353 14.71 19.52 26.72
N LYS A 354 14.79 19.28 25.41
CA LYS A 354 14.07 20.07 24.41
C LYS A 354 12.55 19.92 24.57
N LEU A 355 12.07 18.74 24.96
CA LEU A 355 10.63 18.50 25.20
C LEU A 355 10.06 19.25 26.39
N LEU A 356 10.81 19.28 27.49
CA LEU A 356 10.39 19.98 28.71
C LEU A 356 10.20 21.49 28.50
N GLN A 357 10.70 22.03 27.39
CA GLN A 357 10.53 23.44 27.01
C GLN A 357 9.22 23.71 26.25
N TYR A 358 8.51 22.70 25.75
CA TYR A 358 7.24 22.90 25.06
C TYR A 358 6.08 23.02 26.06
N LYS A 359 5.27 24.09 25.93
CA LYS A 359 4.14 24.39 26.82
C LYS A 359 2.99 23.38 26.76
N ASP A 360 2.89 22.60 25.68
CA ASP A 360 1.82 21.62 25.48
C ASP A 360 2.42 20.24 25.25
N SER A 361 2.57 19.47 26.32
CA SER A 361 3.27 18.19 26.27
C SER A 361 2.54 17.14 25.45
N GLU A 362 1.21 17.21 25.33
CA GLU A 362 0.37 16.14 24.75
C GLU A 362 0.31 16.22 23.23
N ALA A 363 0.12 17.42 22.65
CA ALA A 363 0.20 17.64 21.20
C ALA A 363 1.58 17.29 20.63
N ASN A 364 2.62 17.46 21.46
CA ASN A 364 4.02 17.23 21.07
C ASN A 364 4.49 15.77 21.22
N LEU A 365 3.70 14.87 21.83
CA LEU A 365 4.07 13.44 21.92
C LEU A 365 4.20 12.78 20.54
N SER A 366 3.39 13.20 19.56
CA SER A 366 3.47 12.70 18.19
C SER A 366 4.76 13.17 17.49
N CYS A 367 5.14 14.43 17.68
CA CYS A 367 6.40 15.00 17.21
C CYS A 367 7.60 14.37 17.91
N LEU A 368 7.48 14.10 19.21
CA LEU A 368 8.48 13.41 20.03
C LEU A 368 8.74 12.00 19.51
N ARG A 369 7.68 11.21 19.33
CA ARG A 369 7.81 9.84 18.80
C ARG A 369 8.54 9.85 17.45
N ARG A 370 8.24 10.86 16.61
CA ARG A 370 8.89 11.05 15.31
C ARG A 370 10.37 11.40 15.44
N GLU A 371 10.75 12.34 16.31
CA GLU A 371 12.15 12.73 16.50
C GLU A 371 12.99 11.64 17.19
N ILE A 372 12.43 10.90 18.14
CA ILE A 372 13.09 9.71 18.72
C ILE A 372 13.33 8.67 17.62
N THR A 373 12.33 8.39 16.79
CA THR A 373 12.46 7.41 15.69
C THR A 373 13.55 7.83 14.71
N LYS A 374 13.59 9.11 14.30
CA LYS A 374 14.66 9.64 13.44
C LYS A 374 16.04 9.53 14.10
N SER A 375 16.12 9.80 15.39
CA SER A 375 17.37 9.74 16.15
C SER A 375 17.90 8.30 16.25
N ILE A 376 17.02 7.33 16.51
CA ILE A 376 17.35 5.90 16.49
C ILE A 376 17.89 5.49 15.12
N SER A 377 17.19 5.85 14.02
CA SER A 377 17.65 5.51 12.67
C SER A 377 19.01 6.11 12.33
N ARG A 378 19.30 7.35 12.76
CA ARG A 378 20.63 7.98 12.57
C ARG A 378 21.72 7.24 13.32
N VAL A 379 21.44 6.74 14.52
CA VAL A 379 22.40 5.94 15.31
C VAL A 379 22.64 4.59 14.64
N GLU A 380 21.59 3.91 14.16
CA GLU A 380 21.71 2.66 13.41
C GLU A 380 22.55 2.83 12.14
N ASP A 381 22.30 3.88 11.36
CA ASP A 381 23.07 4.20 10.15
C ASP A 381 24.54 4.50 10.48
N TRP A 382 24.81 5.20 11.59
CA TRP A 382 26.17 5.51 12.04
C TRP A 382 26.92 4.25 12.51
N VAL A 383 26.27 3.37 13.27
CA VAL A 383 26.84 2.08 13.71
C VAL A 383 27.15 1.21 12.49
N LEU A 384 26.25 1.16 11.50
CA LEU A 384 26.48 0.44 10.25
C LEU A 384 27.66 1.03 9.46
N PHE A 385 27.77 2.36 9.40
CA PHE A 385 28.87 3.05 8.72
C PHE A 385 30.22 2.73 9.36
N ASN A 386 30.33 2.78 10.69
CA ASN A 386 31.57 2.49 11.39
C ASN A 386 31.97 1.00 11.33
N HIS A 387 31.02 0.07 11.38
CA HIS A 387 31.31 -1.35 11.21
C HIS A 387 31.76 -1.72 9.79
N LEU A 388 31.29 -1.00 8.78
CA LEU A 388 31.72 -1.19 7.39
C LEU A 388 33.06 -0.51 7.09
N GLY A 389 33.37 0.60 7.77
CA GLY A 389 34.62 1.33 7.60
C GLY A 389 35.84 0.72 8.31
N ALA A 390 35.64 -0.11 9.34
CA ALA A 390 36.73 -0.71 10.12
C ALA A 390 37.37 -1.98 9.50
N ASN A 391 36.93 -2.39 8.30
CA ASN A 391 37.46 -3.56 7.57
C ASN A 391 38.18 -3.18 6.26
N ILE A 392 38.62 -1.92 6.13
CA ILE A 392 39.55 -1.43 5.12
C ILE A 392 40.80 -0.97 5.88
#